data_AF-A0A6B0RUX6-F1
#
_entry.id   AF-A0A6B0RUX6-F1
#
_cell.length_a   1.000
_cell.length_b   1.000
_cell.length_c   1.000
_cell.angle_alpha   90.00
_cell.angle_beta   90.00
_cell.angle_gamma   90.00
#
_symmetry.space_group_name_H-M   'P 1'
#
loop_
_entity.id
_entity.type
_entity.pdbx_description
1 polymer ?
#
loop_
_entity_poly.entity_id
_entity_poly.type
_entity_poly.pdbx_seq_one_letter_code
_entity_poly.pdbx_strand_id
1 'polypeptide(L)'
;MSQQRLRVPEPEGLGHKRTSSEDNLYLAVLRASEGKKGPGNLALSLPDERDRVQKKTFTKWVNKHLIKAQRHISDLYEDLRDGHNLISLLEVLSGDSLPREKGRMRFHKLQNVQIALDYLRHRQVKLVNIRNDDIADGNPKLTLGLIWTIILHFQISDIQVSGQSEDMTAKEKLLLWSQRMVEGYQGLRCDNFTSSWRDGRLFNAIIHRHK
;
A
#
# COMPACT_ATOMS: atom_id res chain seq x y z
N MET A 1 43.85 38.54 36.50
CA MET A 1 43.67 37.08 36.57
C MET A 1 42.21 36.77 36.30
N SER A 2 41.88 36.26 35.11
CA SER A 2 40.52 35.92 34.72
C SER A 2 40.56 34.51 34.12
N GLN A 3 39.98 33.54 34.84
CA GLN A 3 39.92 32.14 34.40
C GLN A 3 38.83 31.98 33.34
N GLN A 4 39.22 31.55 32.14
CA GLN A 4 38.31 31.23 31.05
C GLN A 4 37.98 29.73 31.14
N ARG A 5 36.77 29.39 31.61
CA ARG A 5 36.26 28.00 31.61
C ARG A 5 36.06 27.54 30.17
N LEU A 6 36.74 26.46 29.80
CA LEU A 6 36.50 25.69 28.57
C LEU A 6 35.07 25.16 28.58
N ARG A 7 34.28 25.56 27.58
CA ARG A 7 32.90 25.10 27.37
C ARG A 7 32.96 23.77 26.60
N VAL A 8 32.53 22.68 27.23
CA VAL A 8 32.38 21.37 26.58
C VAL A 8 31.16 21.45 25.62
N PRO A 9 31.25 20.97 24.37
CA PRO A 9 30.07 20.91 23.50
C PRO A 9 29.12 19.81 23.99
N GLU A 10 27.85 20.18 24.22
CA GLU A 10 26.76 19.22 24.43
C GLU A 10 26.62 18.33 23.19
N PRO A 11 26.39 17.02 23.32
CA PRO A 11 26.14 16.17 22.17
C PRO A 11 24.80 16.57 21.57
N GLU A 12 24.82 16.98 20.29
CA GLU A 12 23.61 17.25 19.52
C GLU A 12 22.66 16.06 19.66
N GLY A 13 21.52 16.32 20.31
CA GLY A 13 20.49 15.33 20.50
C GLY A 13 20.11 14.75 19.15
N LEU A 14 20.27 13.43 19.02
CA LEU A 14 19.66 12.64 17.97
C LEU A 14 18.16 12.93 17.98
N GLY A 15 17.76 13.92 17.18
CA GLY A 15 16.37 14.20 16.89
C GLY A 15 15.75 12.88 16.47
N HIS A 16 14.79 12.42 17.26
CA HIS A 16 13.98 11.27 16.93
C HIS A 16 13.29 11.62 15.61
N LYS A 17 13.89 11.23 14.47
CA LYS A 17 13.24 11.29 13.17
C LYS A 17 11.99 10.45 13.35
N ARG A 18 10.84 11.10 13.52
CA ARG A 18 9.54 10.42 13.51
C ARG A 18 9.49 9.70 12.18
N THR A 19 9.65 8.38 12.22
CA THR A 19 9.39 7.54 11.07
C THR A 19 7.94 7.77 10.68
N SER A 20 7.66 7.82 9.38
CA SER A 20 6.29 8.00 8.91
C SER A 20 5.42 6.90 9.52
N SER A 21 4.18 7.20 9.91
CA SER A 21 3.24 6.18 10.37
C SER A 21 2.99 5.09 9.30
N GLU A 22 3.30 5.38 8.03
CA GLU A 22 3.34 4.41 6.94
C GLU A 22 4.54 3.45 7.04
N ASP A 23 5.71 3.93 7.45
CA ASP A 23 6.89 3.09 7.75
C ASP A 23 6.54 2.13 8.90
N ASN A 24 5.77 2.59 9.89
CA ASN A 24 5.32 1.77 11.01
C ASN A 24 4.29 0.71 10.60
N LEU A 25 3.45 0.98 9.60
CA LEU A 25 2.50 -0.01 9.08
C LEU A 25 3.22 -1.11 8.30
N TYR A 26 4.21 -0.74 7.49
CA TYR A 26 5.06 -1.69 6.77
C TYR A 26 5.94 -2.50 7.72
N LEU A 27 6.59 -1.85 8.70
CA LEU A 27 7.33 -2.53 9.76
C LEU A 27 6.44 -3.43 10.61
N ALA A 28 5.17 -3.09 10.85
CA ALA A 28 4.24 -3.96 11.54
C ALA A 28 3.88 -5.21 10.72
N VAL A 29 3.72 -5.08 9.39
CA VAL A 29 3.54 -6.21 8.46
C VAL A 29 4.81 -7.06 8.34
N LEU A 30 6.00 -6.47 8.45
CA LEU A 30 7.27 -7.18 8.52
C LEU A 30 7.43 -7.96 9.84
N ARG A 31 7.18 -7.31 10.98
CA ARG A 31 7.30 -7.89 12.33
C ARG A 31 6.26 -8.97 12.60
N ALA A 32 5.04 -8.84 12.06
CA ALA A 32 4.01 -9.87 12.18
C ALA A 32 4.38 -11.20 11.48
N SER A 33 5.40 -11.20 10.61
CA SER A 33 5.85 -12.40 9.87
C SER A 33 7.08 -13.10 10.47
N GLU A 34 7.67 -12.59 11.56
CA GLU A 34 8.78 -13.26 12.27
C GLU A 34 8.32 -14.35 13.25
N GLY A 35 7.08 -14.84 13.09
CA GLY A 35 6.57 -16.01 13.82
C GLY A 35 7.21 -17.30 13.29
N LYS A 36 8.17 -17.84 14.05
CA LYS A 36 8.80 -19.15 13.80
C LYS A 36 7.76 -20.23 13.46
N LYS A 37 7.95 -20.92 12.33
CA LYS A 37 7.16 -22.10 11.94
C LYS A 37 7.39 -23.24 12.94
N GLY A 38 6.38 -23.58 13.73
CA GLY A 38 6.28 -24.87 14.40
C GLY A 38 5.53 -25.88 13.51
N PRO A 39 5.84 -27.19 13.58
CA PRO A 39 5.19 -28.17 12.72
C PRO A 39 3.81 -28.55 13.30
N GLY A 40 2.80 -28.58 12.44
CA GLY A 40 1.54 -29.30 12.70
C GLY A 40 0.37 -28.47 13.22
N ASN A 41 -0.40 -27.88 12.29
CA ASN A 41 -1.87 -27.88 12.36
C ASN A 41 -2.45 -27.42 11.02
N LEU A 42 -3.39 -28.21 10.46
CA LEU A 42 -4.06 -27.98 9.17
C LEU A 42 -5.14 -26.88 9.19
N ALA A 43 -5.15 -26.04 10.23
CA ALA A 43 -5.96 -24.82 10.26
C ALA A 43 -5.11 -23.66 9.72
N LEU A 44 -5.53 -23.04 8.62
CA LEU A 44 -4.91 -21.80 8.14
C LEU A 44 -4.83 -20.80 9.29
N SER A 45 -3.64 -20.29 9.57
CA SER A 45 -3.47 -19.35 10.67
C SER A 45 -4.22 -18.04 10.36
N LEU A 46 -4.66 -17.30 11.38
CA LEU A 46 -5.33 -16.00 11.17
C LEU A 46 -4.53 -15.02 10.27
N PRO A 47 -3.18 -14.99 10.33
CA PRO A 47 -2.36 -14.28 9.33
C PRO A 47 -2.58 -14.76 7.89
N ASP A 48 -2.63 -16.07 7.64
CA ASP A 48 -2.80 -16.63 6.30
C ASP A 48 -4.16 -16.25 5.67
N GLU A 49 -5.22 -16.18 6.48
CA GLU A 49 -6.55 -15.80 5.99
C GLU A 49 -6.61 -14.31 5.63
N ARG A 50 -5.94 -13.44 6.40
CA ARG A 50 -5.86 -12.01 6.07
C ARG A 50 -5.08 -11.78 4.78
N ASP A 51 -3.97 -12.48 4.60
CA ASP A 51 -3.16 -12.40 3.37
C ASP A 51 -3.93 -12.94 2.17
N ARG A 52 -4.70 -14.02 2.34
CA ARG A 52 -5.58 -14.56 1.30
C ARG A 52 -6.66 -13.57 0.87
N VAL A 53 -7.34 -12.93 1.83
CA VAL A 53 -8.36 -11.92 1.54
C VAL A 53 -7.74 -10.68 0.90
N GLN A 54 -6.55 -10.26 1.35
CA GLN A 54 -5.82 -9.14 0.76
C GLN A 54 -5.44 -9.44 -0.69
N LYS A 55 -4.83 -10.60 -0.98
CA LYS A 55 -4.53 -11.05 -2.34
C LYS A 55 -5.77 -10.97 -3.22
N LYS A 56 -6.89 -11.58 -2.78
CA LYS A 56 -8.15 -11.57 -3.53
C LYS A 56 -8.67 -10.16 -3.79
N THR A 57 -8.58 -9.27 -2.80
CA THR A 57 -9.03 -7.88 -2.92
C THR A 57 -8.17 -7.12 -3.92
N PHE A 58 -6.84 -7.28 -3.86
CA PHE A 58 -5.91 -6.64 -4.78
C PHE A 58 -6.05 -7.20 -6.20
N THR A 59 -6.22 -8.51 -6.38
CA THR A 59 -6.51 -9.09 -7.71
C THR A 59 -7.77 -8.48 -8.32
N LYS A 60 -8.86 -8.37 -7.56
CA LYS A 60 -10.09 -7.72 -8.04
C LYS A 60 -9.86 -6.25 -8.40
N TRP A 61 -9.13 -5.53 -7.57
CA TRP A 61 -8.80 -4.13 -7.83
C TRP A 61 -7.96 -3.96 -9.10
N VAL A 62 -6.91 -4.76 -9.28
CA VAL A 62 -6.09 -4.75 -10.50
C VAL A 62 -6.95 -5.07 -11.73
N ASN A 63 -7.79 -6.10 -11.67
CA ASN A 63 -8.66 -6.47 -12.79
C ASN A 63 -9.72 -5.42 -13.13
N LYS A 64 -10.24 -4.67 -12.15
CA LYS A 64 -11.13 -3.51 -12.39
C LYS A 64 -10.49 -2.48 -13.32
N HIS A 65 -9.17 -2.32 -13.26
CA HIS A 65 -8.44 -1.39 -14.12
C HIS A 65 -7.96 -2.07 -15.41
N LEU A 66 -7.35 -3.26 -15.33
CA LEU A 66 -6.79 -3.95 -16.51
C LEU A 66 -7.83 -4.28 -17.58
N ILE A 67 -9.10 -4.48 -17.23
CA ILE A 67 -10.15 -4.72 -18.21
C ILE A 67 -10.29 -3.56 -19.22
N LYS A 68 -9.95 -2.32 -18.82
CA LYS A 68 -9.95 -1.13 -19.70
C LYS A 68 -8.87 -1.19 -20.78
N ALA A 69 -7.84 -2.00 -20.58
CA ALA A 69 -6.77 -2.31 -21.53
C ALA A 69 -6.86 -3.76 -22.04
N GLN A 70 -8.05 -4.38 -21.94
CA GLN A 70 -8.33 -5.74 -22.41
C GLN A 70 -7.35 -6.79 -21.84
N ARG A 71 -6.94 -6.60 -20.57
CA ARG A 71 -6.04 -7.49 -19.83
C ARG A 71 -6.70 -8.02 -18.57
N HIS A 72 -6.18 -9.14 -18.09
CA HIS A 72 -6.68 -9.82 -16.90
C HIS A 72 -5.56 -10.60 -16.21
N ILE A 73 -5.61 -10.67 -14.88
CA ILE A 73 -4.77 -11.54 -14.06
C ILE A 73 -5.62 -12.53 -13.25
N SER A 74 -5.14 -13.76 -13.16
CA SER A 74 -5.73 -14.87 -12.40
C SER A 74 -4.98 -15.08 -11.09
N ASP A 75 -3.65 -15.06 -11.12
CA ASP A 75 -2.80 -15.10 -9.93
C ASP A 75 -1.91 -13.87 -9.84
N LEU A 76 -2.12 -13.08 -8.78
CA LEU A 76 -1.36 -11.85 -8.51
C LEU A 76 0.16 -12.09 -8.43
N TYR A 77 0.61 -13.24 -7.95
CA TYR A 77 2.03 -13.54 -7.73
C TYR A 77 2.74 -14.06 -8.99
N GLU A 78 1.98 -14.50 -9.99
CA GLU A 78 2.54 -15.02 -11.24
C GLU A 78 2.35 -14.03 -12.40
N ASP A 79 1.16 -13.49 -12.56
CA ASP A 79 0.78 -12.75 -13.77
C ASP A 79 1.31 -11.30 -13.80
N LEU A 80 2.01 -10.88 -12.75
CA LEU A 80 2.72 -9.60 -12.68
C LEU A 80 4.22 -9.72 -12.96
N ARG A 81 4.77 -10.94 -12.98
CA ARG A 81 6.21 -11.22 -13.00
C ARG A 81 6.92 -10.78 -14.27
N ASP A 82 6.21 -10.70 -15.39
CA ASP A 82 6.79 -10.25 -16.66
C ASP A 82 6.79 -8.72 -16.83
N GLY A 83 6.19 -7.99 -15.89
CA GLY A 83 6.07 -6.53 -15.88
C GLY A 83 5.01 -5.97 -16.84
N HIS A 84 4.47 -6.74 -17.80
CA HIS A 84 3.55 -6.19 -18.81
C HIS A 84 2.23 -5.72 -18.20
N ASN A 85 1.69 -6.47 -17.24
CA ASN A 85 0.46 -6.10 -16.55
C ASN A 85 0.67 -4.94 -15.56
N LEU A 86 1.86 -4.83 -14.93
CA LEU A 86 2.21 -3.67 -14.11
C LEU A 86 2.26 -2.39 -14.94
N ILE A 87 2.94 -2.42 -16.08
CA ILE A 87 3.00 -1.28 -17.01
C ILE A 87 1.59 -0.89 -17.46
N SER A 88 0.77 -1.86 -17.90
CA SER A 88 -0.59 -1.58 -18.38
C SER A 88 -1.49 -1.01 -17.29
N LEU A 89 -1.33 -1.50 -16.05
CA LEU A 89 -2.05 -0.97 -14.90
C LEU A 89 -1.69 0.49 -14.66
N LEU A 90 -0.40 0.84 -14.71
CA LEU A 90 0.07 2.22 -14.53
C LEU A 90 -0.42 3.13 -15.65
N GLU A 91 -0.36 2.70 -16.91
CA GLU A 91 -0.90 3.45 -18.05
C GLU A 91 -2.41 3.74 -17.88
N VAL A 92 -3.19 2.74 -17.45
CA VAL A 92 -4.63 2.92 -17.19
C VAL A 92 -4.91 3.87 -16.02
N LEU A 93 -4.08 3.85 -14.97
CA LEU A 93 -4.28 4.67 -13.78
C LEU A 93 -3.88 6.13 -14.02
N SER A 94 -2.82 6.37 -14.80
CA SER A 94 -2.30 7.72 -15.03
C SER A 94 -2.76 8.38 -16.32
N GLY A 95 -3.14 7.59 -17.33
CA GLY A 95 -3.34 8.06 -18.70
C GLY A 95 -2.04 8.24 -19.50
N ASP A 96 -0.88 7.95 -18.92
CA ASP A 96 0.42 8.08 -19.60
C ASP A 96 0.73 6.83 -20.44
N SER A 97 1.63 6.95 -21.43
CA SER A 97 2.19 5.82 -22.17
C SER A 97 3.58 5.48 -21.66
N LEU A 98 3.85 4.19 -21.40
CA LEU A 98 5.12 3.71 -20.87
C LEU A 98 5.84 2.81 -21.89
N PRO A 99 7.19 2.82 -21.91
CA PRO A 99 7.96 1.93 -22.78
C PRO A 99 7.81 0.46 -22.35
N ARG A 100 8.12 -0.46 -23.26
CA ARG A 100 8.06 -1.91 -23.02
C ARG A 100 9.22 -2.60 -23.72
N GLU A 101 9.99 -3.37 -22.98
CA GLU A 101 10.94 -4.31 -23.57
C GLU A 101 10.22 -5.52 -24.15
N LYS A 102 10.62 -5.90 -25.36
CA LYS A 102 10.10 -7.07 -26.07
C LYS A 102 11.04 -8.25 -25.85
N GLY A 103 10.50 -9.36 -25.35
CA GLY A 103 11.26 -10.59 -25.21
C GLY A 103 10.68 -11.49 -24.13
N ARG A 104 11.21 -12.72 -24.04
CA ARG A 104 10.70 -13.75 -23.11
C ARG A 104 11.70 -14.16 -22.03
N MET A 105 12.97 -13.80 -22.20
CA MET A 105 14.01 -14.12 -21.21
C MET A 105 13.84 -13.30 -19.93
N ARG A 106 14.35 -13.83 -18.80
CA ARG A 106 14.29 -13.16 -17.49
C ARG A 106 14.82 -11.72 -17.52
N PHE A 107 15.85 -11.45 -18.33
CA PHE A 107 16.36 -10.09 -18.54
C PHE A 107 15.28 -9.10 -18.97
N HIS A 108 14.44 -9.46 -19.95
CA HIS A 108 13.34 -8.59 -20.41
C HIS A 108 12.26 -8.41 -19.34
N LYS A 109 11.97 -9.46 -18.56
CA LYS A 109 11.04 -9.37 -17.42
C LYS A 109 11.53 -8.37 -16.38
N LEU A 110 12.80 -8.48 -15.97
CA LEU A 110 13.43 -7.56 -15.04
C LEU A 110 13.37 -6.12 -15.53
N GLN A 111 13.61 -5.90 -16.82
CA GLN A 111 13.57 -4.56 -17.41
C GLN A 111 12.16 -4.00 -17.47
N ASN A 112 11.15 -4.80 -17.83
CA ASN A 112 9.74 -4.36 -17.81
C ASN A 112 9.26 -4.02 -16.39
N VAL A 113 9.63 -4.83 -15.39
CA VAL A 113 9.35 -4.48 -13.98
C VAL A 113 10.09 -3.20 -13.60
N GLN A 114 11.36 -3.06 -13.98
CA GLN A 114 12.15 -1.86 -13.67
C GLN A 114 11.50 -0.59 -14.24
N ILE A 115 10.99 -0.62 -15.47
CA ILE A 115 10.24 0.49 -16.07
C ILE A 115 9.06 0.91 -15.19
N ALA A 116 8.28 -0.06 -14.68
CA ALA A 116 7.15 0.23 -13.79
C ALA A 116 7.60 0.83 -12.44
N LEU A 117 8.67 0.29 -11.84
CA LEU A 117 9.20 0.81 -10.58
C LEU A 117 9.80 2.21 -10.74
N ASP A 118 10.52 2.47 -11.82
CA ASP A 118 11.10 3.78 -12.10
C ASP A 118 10.01 4.81 -12.38
N TYR A 119 8.97 4.45 -13.13
CA TYR A 119 7.83 5.34 -13.33
C TYR A 119 7.21 5.79 -12.00
N LEU A 120 7.03 4.87 -11.05
CA LEU A 120 6.55 5.20 -9.70
C LEU A 120 7.54 6.13 -8.96
N ARG A 121 8.84 5.86 -9.01
CA ARG A 121 9.87 6.73 -8.39
C ARG A 121 9.89 8.13 -8.97
N HIS A 122 9.76 8.27 -10.30
CA HIS A 122 9.69 9.58 -10.96
C HIS A 122 8.47 10.39 -10.49
N ARG A 123 7.35 9.72 -10.17
CA ARG A 123 6.17 10.31 -9.54
C ARG A 123 6.28 10.48 -8.01
N GLN A 124 7.49 10.45 -7.47
CA GLN A 124 7.80 10.62 -6.04
C GLN A 124 7.17 9.55 -5.12
N VAL A 125 6.85 8.38 -5.66
CA VAL A 125 6.37 7.24 -4.88
C VAL A 125 7.54 6.52 -4.23
N LYS A 126 7.50 6.36 -2.90
CA LYS A 126 8.55 5.68 -2.14
C LYS A 126 8.37 4.16 -2.20
N LEU A 127 9.31 3.48 -2.85
CA LEU A 127 9.37 2.02 -2.93
C LEU A 127 10.44 1.48 -1.97
N VAL A 128 10.10 1.36 -0.68
CA VAL A 128 11.04 0.91 0.36
C VAL A 128 11.24 -0.60 0.24
N ASN A 129 12.49 -1.02 0.01
CA ASN A 129 12.91 -2.43 -0.07
C ASN A 129 12.16 -3.26 -1.14
N ILE A 130 11.79 -2.64 -2.27
CA ILE A 130 11.23 -3.36 -3.42
C ILE A 130 12.17 -3.17 -4.61
N ARG A 131 12.71 -4.28 -5.11
CA ARG A 131 13.55 -4.36 -6.31
C ARG A 131 12.81 -5.07 -7.43
N ASN A 132 13.35 -4.99 -8.65
CA ASN A 132 12.70 -5.58 -9.82
C ASN A 132 12.77 -7.12 -9.83
N ASP A 133 13.84 -7.71 -9.33
CA ASP A 133 14.00 -9.17 -9.18
C ASP A 133 13.01 -9.75 -8.17
N ASP A 134 12.73 -9.03 -7.08
CA ASP A 134 11.73 -9.45 -6.09
C ASP A 134 10.35 -9.68 -6.74
N ILE A 135 9.97 -8.85 -7.71
CA ILE A 135 8.69 -8.95 -8.41
C ILE A 135 8.78 -9.94 -9.58
N ALA A 136 9.85 -9.91 -10.36
CA ALA A 136 10.04 -10.81 -11.50
C ALA A 136 10.14 -12.29 -11.06
N ASP A 137 10.69 -12.53 -9.86
CA ASP A 137 10.79 -13.86 -9.27
C ASP A 137 9.55 -14.25 -8.44
N GLY A 138 8.58 -13.34 -8.28
CA GLY A 138 7.27 -13.64 -7.71
C GLY A 138 7.22 -13.65 -6.19
N ASN A 139 8.01 -12.82 -5.49
CA ASN A 139 7.96 -12.71 -4.04
C ASN A 139 6.55 -12.24 -3.60
N PRO A 140 5.74 -13.08 -2.92
CA PRO A 140 4.35 -12.75 -2.64
C PRO A 140 4.18 -11.48 -1.79
N LYS A 141 5.04 -11.31 -0.79
CA LYS A 141 4.96 -10.21 0.17
C LYS A 141 5.31 -8.88 -0.49
N LEU A 142 6.40 -8.86 -1.26
CA LEU A 142 6.84 -7.64 -1.95
C LEU A 142 5.91 -7.31 -3.12
N THR A 143 5.28 -8.31 -3.75
CA THR A 143 4.22 -8.10 -4.75
C THR A 143 2.99 -7.45 -4.13
N LEU A 144 2.51 -7.93 -2.99
CA LEU A 144 1.42 -7.27 -2.25
C LEU A 144 1.80 -5.85 -1.83
N GLY A 145 3.03 -5.65 -1.34
CA GLY A 145 3.55 -4.33 -0.97
C GLY A 145 3.59 -3.34 -2.13
N LEU A 146 3.97 -3.80 -3.32
CA LEU A 146 3.97 -2.99 -4.54
C LEU A 146 2.55 -2.59 -4.94
N ILE A 147 1.62 -3.54 -5.00
CA ILE A 147 0.22 -3.24 -5.38
C ILE A 147 -0.45 -2.33 -4.35
N TRP A 148 -0.19 -2.53 -3.06
CA TRP A 148 -0.64 -1.62 -2.01
C TRP A 148 -0.12 -0.20 -2.24
N THR A 149 1.17 -0.06 -2.55
CA THR A 149 1.80 1.25 -2.83
C THR A 149 1.13 1.94 -4.02
N ILE A 150 0.82 1.20 -5.09
CA ILE A 150 0.11 1.71 -6.26
C ILE A 150 -1.31 2.16 -5.88
N ILE A 151 -2.06 1.34 -5.13
CA ILE A 151 -3.42 1.68 -4.68
C ILE A 151 -3.41 2.95 -3.83
N LEU A 152 -2.48 3.04 -2.88
CA LEU A 152 -2.35 4.18 -1.99
C LEU A 152 -2.17 5.46 -2.81
N HIS A 153 -1.19 5.48 -3.72
CA HIS A 153 -0.86 6.66 -4.52
C HIS A 153 -2.00 7.08 -5.47
N PHE A 154 -2.61 6.15 -6.20
CA PHE A 154 -3.56 6.48 -7.28
C PHE A 154 -5.02 6.54 -6.84
N GLN A 155 -5.38 6.04 -5.66
CA GLN A 155 -6.80 5.95 -5.25
C GLN A 155 -7.09 6.48 -3.84
N ILE A 156 -6.10 6.60 -2.95
CA ILE A 156 -6.34 6.95 -1.54
C ILE A 156 -5.67 8.26 -1.17
N SER A 157 -4.49 8.57 -1.73
CA SER A 157 -3.71 9.75 -1.35
C SER A 157 -4.36 11.09 -1.73
N ASP A 158 -5.30 11.11 -2.68
CA ASP A 158 -5.97 12.32 -3.18
C ASP A 158 -7.25 12.70 -2.41
N ILE A 159 -7.66 11.91 -1.41
CA ILE A 159 -8.85 12.15 -0.60
C ILE A 159 -8.81 13.55 0.02
N GLN A 160 -9.86 14.34 -0.22
CA GLN A 160 -10.08 15.66 0.38
C GLN A 160 -11.27 15.63 1.32
N VAL A 161 -11.08 16.13 2.54
CA VAL A 161 -12.13 16.22 3.57
C VAL A 161 -12.07 17.60 4.20
N SER A 162 -13.22 18.27 4.37
CA SER A 162 -13.23 19.59 5.02
C SER A 162 -12.63 19.49 6.44
N GLY A 163 -11.95 20.51 6.95
CA GLY A 163 -11.32 20.42 8.28
C GLY A 163 -10.24 19.33 8.44
N GLN A 164 -9.69 18.81 7.34
CA GLN A 164 -8.44 18.06 7.37
C GLN A 164 -7.27 19.00 7.72
N SER A 165 -6.22 18.47 8.33
CA SER A 165 -4.92 19.14 8.43
C SER A 165 -3.93 18.57 7.42
N GLU A 166 -2.90 19.36 7.09
CA GLU A 166 -1.89 18.99 6.08
C GLU A 166 -1.01 17.80 6.52
N ASP A 167 -0.85 17.61 7.83
CA ASP A 167 -0.07 16.54 8.45
C ASP A 167 -0.83 15.21 8.57
N MET A 168 -2.13 15.17 8.28
CA MET A 168 -2.91 13.93 8.26
C MET A 168 -2.48 13.02 7.10
N THR A 169 -2.27 11.75 7.43
CA THR A 169 -2.12 10.69 6.44
C THR A 169 -3.39 10.48 5.62
N ALA A 170 -3.25 9.88 4.44
CA ALA A 170 -4.39 9.50 3.60
C ALA A 170 -5.37 8.57 4.34
N LYS A 171 -4.86 7.68 5.20
CA LYS A 171 -5.66 6.81 6.06
C LYS A 171 -6.49 7.60 7.08
N GLU A 172 -5.89 8.58 7.75
CA GLU A 172 -6.61 9.43 8.72
C GLU A 172 -7.66 10.28 8.04
N LYS A 173 -7.36 10.83 6.85
CA LYS A 173 -8.35 11.56 6.04
C LYS A 173 -9.53 10.67 5.66
N LEU A 174 -9.28 9.45 5.19
CA LEU A 174 -10.35 8.49 4.88
C LEU A 174 -11.16 8.12 6.13
N LEU A 175 -10.53 8.04 7.30
CA LEU A 175 -11.22 7.74 8.55
C LEU A 175 -12.13 8.90 8.97
N LEU A 176 -11.62 10.14 8.89
CA LEU A 176 -12.39 11.35 9.14
C LEU A 176 -13.57 11.47 8.18
N TRP A 177 -13.36 11.18 6.89
CA TRP A 177 -14.45 11.12 5.92
C TRP A 177 -15.51 10.08 6.34
N SER A 178 -15.07 8.87 6.69
CA SER A 178 -15.98 7.79 7.09
C SER A 178 -16.81 8.17 8.31
N GLN A 179 -16.19 8.81 9.31
CA GLN A 179 -16.86 9.31 10.51
C GLN A 179 -17.95 10.34 10.19
N ARG A 180 -17.67 11.27 9.27
CA ARG A 180 -18.65 12.28 8.86
C ARG A 180 -19.81 11.73 8.06
N MET A 181 -19.55 10.77 7.19
CA MET A 181 -20.61 10.14 6.40
C MET A 181 -21.66 9.46 7.29
N VAL A 182 -21.23 8.92 8.44
CA VAL A 182 -22.09 8.22 9.40
C VAL A 182 -22.49 9.08 10.60
N GLU A 183 -22.11 10.36 10.64
CA GLU A 183 -22.54 11.29 11.68
C GLU A 183 -24.06 11.41 11.68
N GLY A 184 -24.69 11.39 12.86
CA GLY A 184 -26.15 11.46 13.02
C GLY A 184 -26.91 10.12 12.85
N TYR A 185 -26.26 9.03 12.42
CA TYR A 185 -26.90 7.71 12.42
C TYR A 185 -26.84 7.08 13.81
N GLN A 186 -28.01 6.73 14.37
CA GLN A 186 -28.10 6.24 15.74
C GLN A 186 -27.34 4.91 15.94
N GLY A 187 -26.42 4.92 16.91
CA GLY A 187 -25.64 3.74 17.27
C GLY A 187 -24.58 3.33 16.24
N LEU A 188 -24.20 4.23 15.32
CA LEU A 188 -23.08 4.02 14.39
C LEU A 188 -21.88 4.83 14.83
N ARG A 189 -20.70 4.19 14.77
CA ARG A 189 -19.41 4.81 15.07
C ARG A 189 -18.31 4.16 14.25
N CYS A 190 -17.44 4.98 13.67
CA CYS A 190 -16.31 4.51 12.85
C CYS A 190 -14.99 4.87 13.52
N ASP A 191 -14.33 3.89 14.16
CA ASP A 191 -13.08 4.09 14.89
C ASP A 191 -11.85 3.54 14.16
N ASN A 192 -12.04 2.61 13.23
CA ASN A 192 -10.95 1.93 12.51
C ASN A 192 -11.42 1.33 11.18
N PHE A 193 -10.50 0.78 10.38
CA PHE A 193 -10.78 0.07 9.12
C PHE A 193 -10.80 -1.46 9.27
N THR A 194 -11.13 -1.96 10.47
CA THR A 194 -11.21 -3.40 10.74
C THR A 194 -12.53 -3.73 11.45
N SER A 195 -12.55 -3.72 12.78
CA SER A 195 -13.70 -4.14 13.58
C SER A 195 -14.93 -3.26 13.40
N SER A 196 -14.77 -1.96 13.15
CA SER A 196 -15.91 -1.04 12.95
C SER A 196 -16.77 -1.39 11.74
N TRP A 197 -16.25 -2.13 10.76
CA TRP A 197 -16.93 -2.47 9.52
C TRP A 197 -17.53 -3.89 9.53
N ARG A 198 -17.33 -4.64 10.60
CA ARG A 198 -17.62 -6.08 10.68
C ARG A 198 -19.12 -6.39 10.52
N ASP A 199 -19.99 -5.55 11.08
CA ASP A 199 -21.44 -5.75 11.05
C ASP A 199 -22.12 -5.19 9.78
N GLY A 200 -21.34 -4.54 8.91
CA GLY A 200 -21.82 -3.97 7.66
C GLY A 200 -22.69 -2.71 7.80
N ARG A 201 -22.95 -2.19 9.00
CA ARG A 201 -23.84 -1.04 9.21
C ARG A 201 -23.23 0.25 8.66
N LEU A 202 -21.92 0.44 8.81
CA LEU A 202 -21.21 1.60 8.25
C LEU A 202 -21.30 1.66 6.72
N PHE A 203 -21.18 0.52 6.02
CA PHE A 203 -21.35 0.48 4.57
C PHE A 203 -22.73 0.97 4.14
N ASN A 204 -23.78 0.48 4.81
CA ASN A 204 -25.15 0.88 4.51
C ASN A 204 -25.39 2.38 4.76
N ALA A 205 -24.91 2.91 5.89
CA ALA A 205 -25.08 4.32 6.21
C ALA A 205 -24.35 5.26 5.23
N ILE A 206 -23.15 4.90 4.79
CA ILE A 206 -22.40 5.67 3.79
C ILE A 206 -23.15 5.70 2.46
N ILE A 207 -23.69 4.56 2.01
CA ILE A 207 -24.47 4.49 0.77
C ILE A 207 -25.77 5.31 0.90
N HIS A 208 -26.46 5.20 2.04
CA HIS A 208 -27.68 5.95 2.31
C HIS A 208 -27.45 7.47 2.33
N ARG A 209 -26.32 7.93 2.85
CA ARG A 209 -25.97 9.37 2.88
C ARG A 209 -25.73 9.96 1.49
N HIS A 210 -25.28 9.15 0.54
CA HIS A 210 -24.87 9.61 -0.79
C HIS A 210 -25.99 9.51 -1.85
N LYS A 211 -27.05 8.77 -1.56
CA LYS A 211 -28.26 8.69 -2.40
C LYS A 211 -29.30 9.71 -1.93
#